data_AF-A0A2C5XDT3-F1
#
_entry.id   AF-A0A2C5XDT3-F1
#
_cell.length_a   1.000
_cell.length_b   1.000
_cell.length_c   1.000
_cell.angle_alpha   90.00
_cell.angle_beta   90.00
_cell.angle_gamma   90.00
#
_symmetry.space_group_name_H-M   'P 1'
#
loop_
_entity.id
_entity.type
_entity.pdbx_description
1 polymer ?
#
loop_
_entity_poly.entity_id
_entity_poly.type
_entity_poly.pdbx_seq_one_letter_code
_entity_poly.pdbx_strand_id
1 'polypeptide(L)'
;MDTTAPIPTVDDSHIVASPERKNSLDNYLQHRPTRDSLVNKNILPPTTAAPAIQAHQMELQKSMRADTLNEKISHRPSPDTLLKSGVLANDPRIPSDDEA
;
A
#
# COMPACT_ATOMS: atom_id res chain seq x y z
N MET A 1 -28.28 3.84 55.39
CA MET A 1 -27.12 2.94 55.17
C MET A 1 -26.64 3.21 53.75
N ASP A 2 -25.83 4.24 53.57
CA ASP A 2 -25.28 4.63 52.27
C ASP A 2 -23.95 3.89 52.06
N THR A 3 -23.96 2.89 51.18
CA THR A 3 -22.75 2.22 50.72
C THR A 3 -22.22 2.99 49.53
N THR A 4 -21.33 3.96 49.76
CA THR A 4 -20.53 4.57 48.69
C THR A 4 -19.40 3.60 48.36
N ALA A 5 -19.47 2.97 47.17
CA ALA A 5 -18.42 2.05 46.72
C ALA A 5 -17.15 2.86 46.40
N PRO A 6 -15.95 2.35 46.72
CA PRO A 6 -14.71 3.04 46.41
C PRO A 6 -14.55 3.15 44.88
N ILE A 7 -14.45 4.39 44.42
CA ILE A 7 -14.13 4.73 43.04
C ILE A 7 -12.79 4.07 42.68
N PRO A 8 -12.67 3.33 41.56
CA PRO A 8 -11.39 2.77 41.14
C PRO A 8 -10.42 3.90 40.86
N THR A 9 -9.30 3.92 41.58
CA THR A 9 -8.18 4.82 41.32
C THR A 9 -7.56 4.45 39.97
N VAL A 10 -7.74 5.30 38.96
CA VAL A 10 -7.03 5.18 37.69
C VAL A 10 -5.54 5.39 37.93
N ASP A 11 -4.74 4.39 37.58
CA ASP A 11 -3.27 4.46 37.65
C ASP A 11 -2.74 5.25 36.44
N ASP A 12 -2.60 6.57 36.61
CA ASP A 12 -2.11 7.49 35.57
C ASP A 12 -0.57 7.53 35.47
N SER A 13 0.13 6.54 36.03
CA SER A 13 1.60 6.43 36.01
C SER A 13 2.22 6.48 34.61
N HIS A 14 1.45 6.14 33.57
CA HIS A 14 1.90 6.20 32.18
C HIS A 14 1.74 7.58 31.52
N ILE A 15 0.95 8.49 32.11
CA ILE A 15 0.62 9.81 31.54
C ILE A 15 1.60 10.90 32.01
N VAL A 16 2.28 10.71 33.15
CA VAL A 16 3.29 11.65 33.64
C VAL A 16 4.46 11.78 32.67
N ALA A 17 4.70 13.00 32.21
CA ALA A 17 5.69 13.34 31.18
C ALA A 17 7.13 13.13 31.68
N SER A 18 7.61 11.89 31.65
CA SER A 18 8.98 11.53 31.99
C SER A 18 9.97 12.17 31.00
N PRO A 19 11.09 12.75 31.47
CA PRO A 19 12.12 13.33 30.61
C PRO A 19 12.72 12.30 29.64
N GLU A 20 12.78 11.03 30.01
CA GLU A 20 13.26 9.94 29.14
C GLU A 20 12.35 9.74 27.93
N ARG A 21 11.03 9.80 28.15
CA ARG A 21 10.03 9.69 27.07
C ARG A 21 10.13 10.88 26.11
N LYS A 22 10.38 12.09 26.65
CA LYS A 22 10.57 13.31 25.85
C LYS A 22 11.81 13.20 24.96
N ASN A 23 12.94 12.75 25.53
CA ASN A 23 14.19 12.58 24.80
C ASN A 23 14.06 11.52 23.69
N SER A 24 13.49 10.36 24.01
CA SER A 24 13.22 9.29 23.04
C SER A 24 12.34 9.78 21.88
N LEU A 25 11.24 10.48 22.18
CA LEU A 25 10.36 11.05 21.16
C LEU A 25 11.07 12.05 20.25
N ASP A 26 11.87 12.96 20.83
CA ASP A 26 12.61 13.96 20.05
C ASP A 26 13.57 13.29 19.06
N ASN A 27 14.30 12.26 19.49
CA ASN A 27 15.17 11.47 18.63
C ASN A 27 14.40 10.80 17.47
N TYR A 28 13.23 10.20 17.74
CA TYR A 28 12.39 9.62 16.68
C TYR A 28 11.82 10.65 15.70
N LEU A 29 11.50 11.86 16.17
CA LEU A 29 11.00 12.93 15.32
C LEU A 29 12.11 13.48 14.41
N GLN A 30 13.35 13.58 14.89
CA GLN A 30 14.51 13.97 14.09
C GLN A 30 14.82 12.96 12.97
N HIS A 31 14.60 11.67 13.20
CA HIS A 31 14.86 10.60 12.23
C HIS A 31 13.61 10.15 11.48
N ARG A 32 12.53 10.94 11.54
CA ARG A 32 11.26 10.62 10.90
C ARG A 32 11.42 10.58 9.37
N PRO A 33 11.05 9.46 8.70
CA PRO A 33 11.05 9.39 7.25
C PRO A 33 10.10 10.42 6.61
N THR A 34 10.48 10.91 5.42
CA THR A 34 9.62 11.80 4.63
C THR A 34 8.38 11.06 4.13
N ARG A 35 7.32 11.82 3.84
CA ARG A 35 6.08 11.27 3.27
C ARG A 35 6.36 10.47 2.00
N ASP A 36 7.16 11.00 1.08
CA ASP A 36 7.48 10.35 -0.19
C ASP A 36 8.18 9.02 0.02
N SER A 37 9.10 8.91 0.99
CA SER A 37 9.73 7.63 1.31
C SER A 37 8.71 6.59 1.78
N LEU A 38 7.67 6.98 2.52
CA LEU A 38 6.63 6.06 2.99
C LEU A 38 5.71 5.63 1.85
N VAL A 39 5.41 6.55 0.93
CA VAL A 39 4.62 6.26 -0.27
C VAL A 39 5.36 5.30 -1.20
N ASN A 40 6.64 5.55 -1.47
CA ASN A 40 7.48 4.68 -2.31
C ASN A 40 7.63 3.27 -1.73
N LYS A 41 7.63 3.16 -0.40
CA LYS A 41 7.65 1.87 0.31
C LYS A 41 6.26 1.22 0.43
N ASN A 42 5.22 1.79 -0.18
CA ASN A 42 3.83 1.34 -0.10
C ASN A 42 3.27 1.26 1.34
N ILE A 43 3.78 2.07 2.26
CA ILE A 43 3.28 2.17 3.64
C ILE A 43 2.12 3.17 3.70
N LEU A 44 2.27 4.32 3.04
CA LEU A 44 1.24 5.35 2.95
C LEU A 44 0.63 5.38 1.54
N PRO A 45 -0.69 5.53 1.37
CA PRO A 45 -1.27 5.65 0.05
C PRO A 45 -0.83 6.96 -0.64
N PRO A 46 -0.56 6.93 -1.96
CA PRO A 46 -0.18 8.09 -2.76
C PRO A 46 -1.38 8.99 -3.08
N THR A 47 -2.18 9.35 -2.08
CA THR A 47 -3.37 10.19 -2.28
C THR A 47 -3.40 11.39 -1.34
N THR A 48 -3.92 12.49 -1.86
CA THR A 48 -4.23 13.72 -1.11
C THR A 48 -5.69 13.73 -0.63
N ALA A 49 -6.47 12.69 -0.95
CA ALA A 49 -7.85 12.58 -0.51
C ALA A 49 -7.96 12.49 1.03
N ALA A 50 -9.06 13.00 1.56
CA ALA A 50 -9.33 12.96 3.00
C ALA A 50 -9.37 11.51 3.52
N PRO A 51 -8.87 11.22 4.74
CA PRO A 51 -8.75 9.86 5.26
C PRO A 51 -10.05 9.03 5.18
N ALA A 52 -11.20 9.68 5.37
CA ALA A 52 -12.51 9.03 5.33
C ALA A 52 -12.89 8.44 3.96
N ILE A 53 -12.33 8.95 2.86
CA ILE A 53 -12.71 8.55 1.48
C ILE A 53 -11.59 7.82 0.72
N GLN A 54 -10.42 7.64 1.33
CA GLN A 54 -9.26 7.01 0.67
C GLN A 54 -9.58 5.57 0.24
N ALA A 55 -10.30 4.83 1.08
CA ALA A 55 -10.71 3.46 0.77
C ALA A 55 -11.58 3.38 -0.48
N HIS A 56 -12.62 4.21 -0.58
CA HIS A 56 -13.50 4.26 -1.75
C HIS A 56 -12.77 4.70 -3.02
N GLN A 57 -11.85 5.66 -2.91
CA GLN A 57 -11.02 6.06 -4.05
C GLN A 57 -10.16 4.89 -4.57
N MET A 58 -9.53 4.13 -3.67
CA MET A 58 -8.71 2.97 -4.04
C MET A 58 -9.54 1.85 -4.67
N GLU A 59 -10.74 1.61 -4.14
CA GLU A 59 -11.68 0.64 -4.68
C GLU A 59 -12.10 1.01 -6.11
N LEU A 60 -12.49 2.26 -6.35
CA LEU A 60 -12.82 2.75 -7.68
C LEU A 60 -11.64 2.60 -8.64
N GLN A 61 -10.44 3.03 -8.24
CA GLN A 61 -9.23 2.89 -9.05
C GLN A 61 -8.91 1.42 -9.38
N LYS A 62 -9.19 0.51 -8.45
CA LYS A 62 -9.01 -0.93 -8.67
C LYS A 62 -10.02 -1.45 -9.68
N SER A 63 -11.30 -1.09 -9.56
CA SER A 63 -12.34 -1.48 -10.52
C SER A 63 -12.00 -0.99 -11.92
N MET A 64 -11.68 0.31 -12.06
CA MET A 64 -11.30 0.89 -13.35
C MET A 64 -10.11 0.17 -14.00
N ARG A 65 -9.09 -0.18 -13.20
CA ARG A 65 -7.95 -0.96 -13.69
C ARG A 65 -8.33 -2.38 -14.10
N ALA A 66 -9.20 -3.04 -13.35
CA ALA A 66 -9.70 -4.36 -13.68
C ALA A 66 -10.49 -4.35 -15.00
N ASP A 67 -11.39 -3.38 -15.17
CA ASP A 67 -12.20 -3.22 -16.37
C ASP A 67 -11.33 -2.94 -17.60
N THR A 68 -10.39 -2.01 -17.47
CA THR A 68 -9.41 -1.70 -18.53
C THR A 68 -8.56 -2.93 -18.89
N LEU A 69 -8.15 -3.71 -17.90
CA LEU A 69 -7.36 -4.92 -18.12
C LEU A 69 -8.19 -5.99 -18.84
N ASN A 70 -9.44 -6.19 -18.43
CA ASN A 70 -10.35 -7.16 -19.05
C ASN A 70 -10.59 -6.84 -20.53
N GLU A 71 -10.81 -5.57 -20.87
CA GLU A 71 -10.95 -5.11 -22.25
C GLU A 71 -9.68 -5.38 -23.08
N LYS A 72 -8.50 -5.13 -22.51
CA LYS A 72 -7.24 -5.40 -23.21
C LYS A 72 -6.97 -6.89 -23.38
N ILE A 73 -7.37 -7.71 -22.41
CA ILE A 73 -7.25 -9.16 -22.49
C ILE A 73 -8.19 -9.74 -23.54
N SER A 74 -9.43 -9.23 -23.66
CA SER A 74 -10.38 -9.72 -24.68
C SER A 74 -9.89 -9.45 -26.11
N HIS A 75 -9.13 -8.39 -26.31
CA HIS A 75 -8.54 -8.02 -27.60
C HIS A 75 -7.07 -8.45 -27.73
N ARG A 76 -6.59 -9.35 -26.87
CA ARG A 76 -5.18 -9.77 -26.87
C ARG A 76 -4.83 -10.48 -28.19
N PRO A 77 -3.86 -9.96 -28.99
CA PRO A 77 -3.46 -10.60 -30.24
C PRO A 77 -2.79 -11.95 -29.98
N SER A 78 -2.98 -12.91 -30.90
CA SER A 78 -2.33 -14.21 -30.81
C SER A 78 -0.82 -14.08 -31.10
N PRO A 79 0.03 -14.98 -30.57
CA PRO A 79 1.46 -14.97 -30.89
C PRO A 79 1.73 -14.97 -32.40
N ASP A 80 0.98 -15.75 -33.17
CA ASP A 80 1.14 -15.85 -34.63
C ASP A 80 0.94 -14.50 -35.34
N THR A 81 -0.05 -13.71 -34.89
CA THR A 81 -0.28 -12.36 -35.42
C THR A 81 0.86 -11.39 -35.09
N LEU A 82 1.51 -11.59 -33.94
CA LEU A 82 2.67 -10.79 -33.52
C LEU A 82 3.95 -11.18 -34.27
N LEU A 83 4.14 -12.46 -34.62
CA LEU A 83 5.23 -12.88 -35.52
C LEU A 83 5.05 -12.28 -36.92
N LYS A 84 3.84 -12.35 -37.48
CA LYS A 84 3.55 -11.82 -38.82
C LYS A 84 3.77 -10.30 -38.92
N SER A 85 3.51 -9.57 -37.84
CA SER A 85 3.74 -8.12 -37.76
C SER A 85 5.18 -7.75 -37.41
N GLY A 86 6.06 -8.72 -37.18
CA GLY A 86 7.47 -8.51 -36.85
C GLY A 86 7.72 -8.02 -35.42
N VAL A 87 6.71 -8.10 -34.53
CA VAL A 87 6.83 -7.72 -33.11
C VAL A 87 7.50 -8.83 -32.30
N LEU A 88 7.21 -10.10 -32.60
CA LEU A 88 7.88 -11.26 -32.02
C LEU A 88 8.86 -11.88 -33.01
N ALA A 89 10.06 -12.23 -32.54
CA ALA A 89 11.08 -12.89 -33.36
C ALA A 89 10.82 -14.40 -33.53
N ASN A 90 10.41 -15.08 -32.45
CA ASN A 90 10.10 -16.51 -32.42
C ASN A 90 8.83 -16.75 -31.58
N ASP A 91 8.20 -17.92 -31.75
CA ASP A 91 6.99 -18.28 -30.99
C ASP A 91 7.34 -18.60 -29.52
N PRO A 92 6.85 -17.82 -28.54
CA PRO A 92 7.15 -18.02 -27.13
C PRO A 92 6.52 -19.28 -26.52
N ARG A 93 5.66 -20.00 -27.25
CA ARG A 93 5.08 -21.27 -26.80
C ARG A 93 6.03 -22.45 -26.99
N ILE A 94 7.08 -22.26 -27.80
CA ILE A 94 8.05 -23.30 -28.12
C ILE A 94 9.35 -22.94 -27.38
N PRO A 95 9.85 -23.80 -26.47
CA PRO A 95 11.15 -23.58 -25.86
C PRO A 95 12.23 -23.63 -26.96
N SER A 96 13.19 -22.71 -26.91
CA SER A 96 14.34 -22.70 -27.83
C SER A 96 15.28 -23.85 -27.48
N ASP A 97 15.64 -24.67 -28.47
CA ASP A 97 16.54 -25.83 -28.33
C ASP A 97 18.02 -25.45 -28.02
N ASP A 98 18.32 -24.16 -27.76
CA ASP A 98 19.67 -23.63 -27.49
C ASP A 98 20.13 -23.76 -26.00
N GLU A 99 19.38 -24.48 -25.15
CA GLU A 99 19.69 -24.68 -23.73
C GLU A 99 19.92 -26.16 -23.34
N ALA A 100 20.66 -26.91 -24.18
CA ALA A 100 21.14 -28.27 -23.91
C ALA A 100 22.67 -28.40 -23.96
#